data_AF-A0A822B6K2-F1
#
_entry.id   AF-A0A822B6K2-F1
#
_cell.length_a   1.000
_cell.length_b   1.000
_cell.length_c   1.000
_cell.angle_alpha   90.00
_cell.angle_beta   90.00
_cell.angle_gamma   90.00
#
_symmetry.space_group_name_H-M   'P 1'
#
loop_
_entity.id
_entity.type
_entity.pdbx_description
1 polymer ?
#
loop_
_entity_poly.entity_id
_entity_poly.type
_entity_poly.pdbx_seq_one_letter_code
_entity_poly.pdbx_strand_id
1 'polypeptide(L)'
;MNENLDDTTADPMTKNYRFVDTAIAEKHPQVTHNTINYIEVDLGPIERYAKEPLLPLVDACASLIGIVDDLLTYIQLALNKTLAEPADELTVDESASIRLYTIEWKGSHQSLYSKLNRTLKAAD
;
A
#
# COMPACT_ATOMS: atom_id res chain seq x y z
N MET A 1 -4.90 11.83 -55.11
CA MET A 1 -3.59 11.14 -55.09
C MET A 1 -2.57 12.11 -54.53
N ASN A 2 -2.18 11.88 -53.29
CA ASN A 2 -0.81 12.00 -52.80
C ASN A 2 -0.83 11.35 -51.41
N GLU A 3 -0.44 10.09 -51.41
CA GLU A 3 -0.12 9.31 -50.22
C GLU A 3 1.25 9.76 -49.71
N ASN A 4 1.37 9.97 -48.41
CA ASN A 4 2.55 9.65 -47.64
C ASN A 4 2.09 9.44 -46.20
N LEU A 5 1.93 8.16 -45.87
CA LEU A 5 1.72 7.62 -44.55
C LEU A 5 3.10 7.57 -43.89
N ASP A 6 3.32 8.36 -42.85
CA ASP A 6 4.42 8.11 -41.91
C ASP A 6 3.82 7.87 -40.53
N ASP A 7 4.23 6.72 -40.02
CA ASP A 7 3.83 6.03 -38.82
C ASP A 7 4.59 6.63 -37.64
N THR A 8 3.89 6.88 -36.53
CA THR A 8 4.35 6.61 -35.16
C THR A 8 3.29 7.19 -34.23
N THR A 9 2.34 6.35 -33.83
CA THR A 9 1.47 6.62 -32.68
C THR A 9 2.30 6.44 -31.41
N ALA A 10 2.93 7.51 -30.95
CA ALA A 10 3.57 7.55 -29.64
C ALA A 10 2.49 7.71 -28.56
N ASP A 11 2.11 6.58 -27.98
CA ASP A 11 1.34 6.45 -26.75
C ASP A 11 1.95 7.34 -25.64
N PRO A 12 1.25 8.37 -25.13
CA PRO A 12 1.78 9.16 -24.04
C PRO A 12 1.68 8.33 -22.75
N MET A 13 2.82 7.75 -22.39
CA MET A 13 3.19 7.28 -21.05
C MET A 13 2.27 7.88 -19.97
N THR A 14 1.39 7.05 -19.42
CA THR A 14 0.57 7.40 -18.26
C THR A 14 1.51 7.59 -17.08
N LYS A 15 1.99 8.83 -16.88
CA LYS A 15 2.79 9.21 -15.72
C LYS A 15 1.88 9.15 -14.51
N ASN A 16 2.07 8.15 -13.65
CA ASN A 16 1.49 8.12 -12.32
C ASN A 16 2.11 9.26 -11.50
N TYR A 17 1.45 10.41 -11.49
CA TYR A 17 1.83 11.53 -10.63
C TYR A 17 1.66 11.10 -9.17
N ARG A 18 2.76 11.13 -8.41
CA ARG A 18 2.71 11.04 -6.94
C ARG A 18 1.96 12.26 -6.42
N PHE A 19 0.91 12.03 -5.64
CA PHE A 19 0.02 13.05 -5.04
C PHE A 19 0.68 13.85 -3.90
N VAL A 20 1.95 14.21 -4.03
CA VAL A 20 2.64 15.02 -3.03
C VAL A 20 3.45 16.07 -3.75
N ASP A 21 2.79 16.99 -4.46
CA ASP A 21 3.39 18.25 -4.94
C ASP A 21 2.34 19.14 -5.62
N THR A 22 1.23 19.49 -4.96
CA THR A 22 0.45 20.69 -5.36
C THR A 22 -0.49 21.17 -4.25
N ALA A 23 -0.06 22.18 -3.48
CA ALA A 23 -0.91 23.28 -3.00
C ALA A 23 -0.12 24.20 -2.05
N ILE A 24 0.74 25.07 -2.60
CA ILE A 24 1.04 26.34 -1.93
C ILE A 24 0.67 27.46 -2.89
N ALA A 25 -0.64 27.67 -3.02
CA ALA A 25 -1.21 28.96 -3.38
C ALA A 25 -2.71 28.87 -3.09
N GLU A 26 -3.16 29.39 -1.95
CA GLU A 26 -4.25 30.36 -1.90
C GLU A 26 -4.52 30.84 -0.46
N LYS A 27 -5.06 32.04 -0.38
CA LYS A 27 -4.97 33.02 0.71
C LYS A 27 -5.78 32.65 1.98
N HIS A 28 -5.24 33.08 3.12
CA HIS A 28 -5.88 33.14 4.44
C HIS A 28 -7.33 33.69 4.43
N PRO A 29 -8.22 33.05 5.19
CA PRO A 29 -9.00 33.75 6.21
C PRO A 29 -8.58 33.32 7.62
N GLN A 30 -8.34 34.30 8.48
CA GLN A 30 -7.96 34.12 9.88
C GLN A 30 -9.13 33.51 10.68
N VAL A 31 -8.99 32.25 11.09
CA VAL A 31 -9.81 31.64 12.14
C VAL A 31 -8.86 31.31 13.29
N THR A 32 -9.04 32.01 14.41
CA THR A 32 -8.33 31.73 15.67
C THR A 32 -8.82 30.40 16.22
N HIS A 33 -8.23 29.31 15.75
CA HIS A 33 -8.38 28.01 16.40
C HIS A 33 -7.35 27.92 17.53
N ASN A 34 -7.85 27.78 18.76
CA ASN A 34 -7.04 27.42 19.93
C ASN A 34 -6.20 26.19 19.58
N THR A 35 -4.91 26.41 19.35
CA THR A 35 -3.97 25.40 18.87
C THR A 35 -3.69 24.43 20.00
N ILE A 36 -4.46 23.34 20.04
CA ILE A 36 -3.97 22.11 20.65
C ILE A 36 -2.78 21.71 19.78
N ASN A 37 -1.56 21.84 20.33
CA ASN A 37 -0.34 21.33 19.71
C ASN A 37 -0.49 19.81 19.55
N TYR A 38 -1.06 19.38 18.43
CA TYR A 38 -0.89 18.01 17.96
C TYR A 38 0.60 17.88 17.62
N ILE A 39 1.32 17.14 18.46
CA ILE A 39 2.69 16.72 18.13
C ILE A 39 2.51 15.72 16.99
N GLU A 40 2.60 16.20 15.76
CA GLU A 40 2.64 15.33 14.59
C GLU A 40 3.98 14.60 14.64
N VAL A 41 3.96 13.40 15.23
CA VAL A 41 5.15 12.56 15.31
C VAL A 41 5.39 12.00 13.92
N ASP A 42 6.33 12.59 13.19
CA ASP A 42 6.88 11.98 11.99
C ASP A 42 7.59 10.68 12.40
N LEU A 43 6.97 9.54 12.08
CA LEU A 43 7.50 8.23 12.44
C LEU A 43 8.67 7.82 11.53
N GLY A 44 8.84 8.48 10.38
CA GLY A 44 9.88 8.17 9.40
C GLY A 44 9.94 6.69 8.96
N PRO A 45 10.80 6.37 7.99
CA PRO A 45 11.19 4.99 7.75
C PRO A 45 11.98 4.44 8.94
N ILE A 46 11.80 3.16 9.28
CA ILE A 46 12.63 2.50 10.31
C ILE A 46 14.00 2.21 9.71
N GLU A 47 14.91 3.18 9.75
CA GLU A 47 16.22 3.14 9.07
C GLU A 47 17.05 1.88 9.36
N ARG A 48 16.91 1.33 10.57
CA ARG A 48 17.65 0.13 10.99
C ARG A 48 17.32 -1.11 10.16
N TYR A 49 16.15 -1.17 9.53
CA TYR A 49 15.75 -2.29 8.68
C TYR A 49 15.97 -2.03 7.19
N ALA A 50 16.45 -0.84 6.80
CA ALA A 50 16.61 -0.49 5.38
C ALA A 50 17.62 -1.36 4.62
N LYS A 51 18.52 -2.03 5.33
CA LYS A 51 19.56 -2.91 4.77
C LYS A 51 19.39 -4.37 5.15
N GLU A 52 18.38 -4.68 5.95
CA GLU A 52 18.11 -6.06 6.35
C GLU A 52 17.47 -6.81 5.18
N PRO A 53 17.77 -8.11 5.01
CA PRO A 53 17.13 -8.90 3.99
C PRO A 53 15.62 -8.98 4.23
N LEU A 54 14.84 -8.95 3.16
CA LEU A 54 13.40 -9.16 3.24
C LEU A 54 13.12 -10.55 3.80
N LEU A 55 12.25 -10.59 4.81
CA LEU A 55 11.77 -11.84 5.39
C LEU A 55 10.60 -12.36 4.54
N PRO A 56 10.52 -13.67 4.24
CA PRO A 56 9.40 -14.23 3.50
C PRO A 56 8.05 -13.91 4.15
N LEU A 57 7.00 -13.73 3.35
CA LEU A 57 5.69 -13.29 3.85
C LEU A 57 5.12 -14.22 4.93
N VAL A 58 5.31 -15.53 4.77
CA VAL A 58 4.86 -16.55 5.73
C VAL A 58 5.52 -16.34 7.10
N ASP A 59 6.83 -16.10 7.12
CA ASP A 59 7.60 -15.93 8.35
C ASP A 59 7.27 -14.59 9.01
N ALA A 60 7.09 -13.52 8.21
CA ALA A 60 6.66 -12.22 8.70
C ALA A 60 5.28 -12.27 9.38
N CYS A 61 4.40 -13.16 8.93
CA CYS A 61 3.07 -13.34 9.51
C CYS A 61 3.01 -14.36 10.65
N ALA A 62 4.11 -15.03 11.00
CA ALA A 62 4.11 -16.15 11.93
C ALA A 62 3.52 -15.78 13.31
N SER A 63 3.82 -14.58 13.80
CA SER A 63 3.31 -14.07 15.09
C SER A 63 1.81 -13.78 15.10
N LEU A 64 1.19 -13.65 13.92
CA LEU A 64 -0.23 -13.36 13.76
C LEU A 64 -1.08 -14.63 13.61
N ILE A 65 -0.43 -15.79 13.44
CA ILE A 65 -1.11 -17.09 13.34
C ILE A 65 -1.81 -17.37 14.67
N GLY A 66 -3.13 -17.62 14.61
CA GLY A 66 -3.98 -17.84 15.78
C GLY A 66 -4.60 -16.57 16.37
N ILE A 67 -4.18 -15.38 15.92
CA ILE A 67 -4.84 -14.10 16.23
C ILE A 67 -5.79 -13.70 15.10
N VAL A 68 -5.34 -13.91 13.86
CA VAL A 68 -6.13 -13.64 12.66
C VAL A 68 -6.62 -14.96 12.10
N ASP A 69 -7.94 -15.13 12.09
CA ASP A 69 -8.64 -16.29 11.54
C ASP A 69 -8.26 -16.51 10.07
N ASP A 70 -8.15 -17.76 9.61
CA ASP A 70 -7.86 -18.10 8.20
C ASP A 70 -6.60 -17.48 7.58
N LEU A 71 -5.71 -16.85 8.38
CA LEU A 71 -4.58 -16.08 7.87
C LEU A 71 -3.68 -16.89 6.91
N LEU A 72 -3.37 -18.14 7.27
CA LEU A 72 -2.56 -19.02 6.42
C LEU A 72 -3.19 -19.27 5.05
N THR A 73 -4.50 -19.46 5.01
CA THR A 73 -5.26 -19.65 3.77
C THR A 73 -5.15 -18.41 2.88
N TYR A 74 -5.25 -17.22 3.48
CA TYR A 74 -5.16 -15.96 2.72
C TYR A 74 -3.72 -15.61 2.32
N ILE A 75 -2.70 -15.98 3.11
CA ILE A 75 -1.29 -15.88 2.71
C ILE A 75 -1.05 -16.73 1.47
N GLN A 76 -1.47 -18.00 1.49
CA GLN A 76 -1.34 -18.89 0.33
C GLN A 76 -2.12 -18.36 -0.88
N LEU A 77 -3.34 -17.86 -0.68
CA LEU A 77 -4.13 -17.25 -1.74
C LEU A 77 -3.44 -16.02 -2.34
N ALA A 78 -2.83 -15.18 -1.50
CA ALA A 78 -2.11 -14.00 -1.94
C ALA A 78 -0.88 -14.39 -2.78
N LEU A 79 -0.04 -15.31 -2.27
CA LEU A 79 1.13 -15.83 -2.99
C LEU A 79 0.73 -16.45 -4.34
N ASN A 80 -0.28 -17.32 -4.36
CA ASN A 80 -0.73 -18.00 -5.58
C ASN A 80 -1.33 -17.05 -6.64
N LYS A 81 -1.82 -15.88 -6.21
CA LYS A 81 -2.40 -14.87 -7.11
C LYS A 81 -1.42 -13.76 -7.47
N THR A 82 -0.21 -13.79 -6.93
CA THR A 82 0.88 -12.90 -7.34
C THR A 82 1.62 -13.56 -8.50
N LEU A 83 1.93 -12.76 -9.53
CA LEU A 83 2.70 -13.24 -10.66
C LEU A 83 4.12 -13.59 -10.21
N ALA A 84 4.76 -14.57 -10.85
CA ALA A 84 6.14 -14.94 -10.56
C ALA A 84 7.12 -13.76 -10.80
N GLU A 85 6.78 -12.89 -11.76
CA GLU A 85 7.45 -11.62 -12.01
C GLU A 85 6.42 -10.50 -11.82
N PRO A 86 6.35 -9.90 -10.62
CA PRO A 86 5.46 -8.77 -10.37
C PRO A 86 5.87 -7.52 -11.15
N ALA A 87 4.91 -6.64 -11.42
CA ALA A 87 5.22 -5.31 -11.93
C ALA A 87 5.93 -4.46 -10.86
N ASP A 88 6.51 -3.35 -11.28
CA ASP A 88 6.97 -2.27 -10.38
C ASP A 88 8.16 -2.62 -9.47
N GLU A 89 9.07 -3.49 -9.92
CA GLU A 89 10.32 -3.86 -9.23
C GLU A 89 10.13 -4.53 -7.86
N LEU A 90 8.89 -4.93 -7.52
CA LEU A 90 8.59 -5.63 -6.28
C LEU A 90 8.95 -7.10 -6.36
N THR A 91 9.43 -7.64 -5.24
CA THR A 91 9.52 -9.09 -5.05
C THR A 91 8.14 -9.72 -4.97
N VAL A 92 8.08 -11.04 -5.19
CA VAL A 92 6.83 -11.82 -5.06
C VAL A 92 6.24 -11.68 -3.66
N ASP A 93 7.07 -11.72 -2.61
CA ASP A 93 6.63 -11.58 -1.23
C ASP A 93 6.08 -10.18 -0.94
N GLU A 94 6.72 -9.12 -1.44
CA GLU A 94 6.22 -7.75 -1.29
C GLU A 94 4.87 -7.57 -1.99
N SER A 95 4.76 -7.99 -3.26
CA SER A 95 3.50 -7.93 -3.99
C SER A 95 2.40 -8.78 -3.34
N ALA A 96 2.74 -9.98 -2.85
CA ALA A 96 1.82 -10.82 -2.11
C ALA A 96 1.39 -10.20 -0.79
N SER A 97 2.25 -9.44 -0.10
CA SER A 97 1.90 -8.73 1.14
C SER A 97 0.86 -7.64 0.90
N ILE A 98 1.03 -6.85 -0.17
CA ILE A 98 0.06 -5.82 -0.59
C ILE A 98 -1.27 -6.49 -0.97
N ARG A 99 -1.19 -7.61 -1.70
CA ARG A 99 -2.38 -8.40 -2.05
C ARG A 99 -3.07 -8.93 -0.79
N LEU A 100 -2.35 -9.53 0.14
CA LEU A 100 -2.90 -10.05 1.41
C LEU A 100 -3.65 -8.96 2.18
N TYR A 101 -3.11 -7.75 2.21
CA TYR A 101 -3.74 -6.60 2.84
C TYR A 101 -5.03 -6.16 2.15
N THR A 102 -5.07 -6.22 0.81
CA THR A 102 -6.15 -5.63 0.00
C THR A 102 -7.22 -6.62 -0.47
N ILE A 103 -6.94 -7.93 -0.50
CA ILE A 103 -7.92 -8.93 -0.94
C ILE A 103 -9.12 -8.97 0.00
N GLU A 104 -10.29 -9.13 -0.59
CA GLU A 104 -11.52 -9.38 0.15
C GLU A 104 -11.50 -10.80 0.72
N TRP A 105 -11.84 -10.92 2.00
CA TRP A 105 -11.92 -12.20 2.69
C TRP A 105 -13.39 -12.67 2.65
N LYS A 106 -13.59 -13.91 2.23
CA LYS A 106 -14.91 -14.54 2.15
C LYS A 106 -15.40 -14.94 3.55
N GLY A 107 -16.71 -14.82 3.74
CA GLY A 107 -17.41 -15.28 4.94
C GLY A 107 -17.58 -14.17 5.99
N SER A 108 -17.73 -14.57 7.26
CA SER A 108 -17.86 -13.65 8.39
C SER A 108 -16.54 -13.07 8.88
N HIS A 109 -15.41 -13.56 8.35
CA HIS A 109 -14.08 -13.14 8.78
C HIS A 109 -13.69 -11.80 8.16
N GLN A 110 -13.23 -10.88 9.01
CA GLN A 110 -12.76 -9.57 8.59
C GLN A 110 -11.38 -9.70 7.94
N SER A 111 -11.18 -9.04 6.80
CA SER A 111 -9.86 -8.96 6.14
C SER A 111 -8.81 -8.33 7.06
N LEU A 112 -7.53 -8.56 6.76
CA LEU A 112 -6.42 -7.99 7.52
C LEU A 112 -6.55 -6.45 7.62
N TYR A 113 -6.84 -5.78 6.49
CA TYR A 113 -7.16 -4.35 6.43
C TYR A 113 -8.27 -3.96 7.41
N SER A 114 -9.38 -4.72 7.38
CA SER A 114 -10.56 -4.39 8.19
C SER A 114 -10.29 -4.53 9.68
N LYS A 115 -9.61 -5.61 10.09
CA LYS A 115 -9.22 -5.83 11.49
C LYS A 115 -8.24 -4.74 11.96
N LEU A 116 -7.19 -4.48 11.20
CA LEU A 116 -6.17 -3.51 11.58
C LEU A 116 -6.76 -2.10 11.71
N ASN A 117 -7.48 -1.64 10.69
CA ASN A 117 -8.08 -0.30 10.71
C ASN A 117 -9.13 -0.14 11.80
N ARG A 118 -9.89 -1.19 12.10
CA ARG A 118 -10.84 -1.15 13.22
C ARG A 118 -10.12 -1.02 14.56
N THR A 119 -9.05 -1.80 14.77
CA THR A 119 -8.28 -1.75 16.02
C THR A 119 -7.61 -0.39 16.21
N LEU A 120 -7.01 0.17 15.16
CA LEU A 120 -6.39 1.50 15.23
C LEU A 120 -7.41 2.58 15.60
N LYS A 121 -8.57 2.60 14.92
CA LYS A 121 -9.65 3.56 15.21
C LYS A 121 -10.31 3.40 16.58
N ALA A 122 -10.16 2.24 17.22
CA ALA A 122 -10.69 2.00 18.57
C ALA A 122 -9.70 2.37 19.67
N ALA A 123 -8.43 2.56 19.32
CA ALA A 123 -7.36 2.98 20.23
C ALA A 123 -7.17 4.50 20.27
N ASP A 124 -7.74 5.24 19.31
CA ASP A 124 -7.91 6.69 19.30
C ASP A 124 -9.21 7.11 20.02
#